data_AF-A0A7W6Q4Z1-F1
#
_entry.id   AF-A0A7W6Q4Z1-F1
#
_cell.length_a   1.000
_cell.length_b   1.000
_cell.length_c   1.000
_cell.angle_alpha   90.00
_cell.angle_beta   90.00
_cell.angle_gamma   90.00
#
_symmetry.space_group_name_H-M   'P 1'
#
loop_
_entity.id
_entity.type
_entity.pdbx_description
1 polymer ?
#
loop_
_entity_poly.entity_id
_entity_poly.type
_entity_poly.pdbx_seq_one_letter_code
_entity_poly.pdbx_strand_id
1 'polypeptide(L)'
;MAAGVRAMMCSANEVMTLADKAARGAGAPPAQATAFGNAALSHISAGCDQSELSAALRALPSGPVMALPIKIMRLLEGADQAPLTAVIEPGAFAALELSYFYAQPYAVRGKTVEGCVHVSVDLKHPKGPPVLPRVEIGQSLYDEMQRYAARILVPETAASRLSGAGAGLTDND
;
A
#
# COMPACT_ATOMS: atom_id res chain seq x y z
N MET A 1 6.37 -5.80 -32.99
CA MET A 1 7.20 -6.49 -31.98
C MET A 1 6.76 -6.00 -30.61
N ALA A 2 5.76 -6.64 -30.01
CA ALA A 2 5.31 -6.26 -28.67
C ALA A 2 6.34 -6.78 -27.66
N ALA A 3 7.08 -5.87 -27.02
CA ALA A 3 7.90 -6.22 -25.88
C ALA A 3 6.96 -6.78 -24.81
N GLY A 4 7.00 -8.09 -24.58
CA GLY A 4 6.17 -8.75 -23.60
C GLY A 4 6.36 -8.08 -22.25
N VAL A 5 5.27 -7.59 -21.66
CA VAL A 5 5.26 -7.09 -20.29
C VAL A 5 5.69 -8.26 -19.41
N ARG A 6 6.90 -8.18 -18.85
CA ARG A 6 7.39 -9.18 -17.91
C ARG A 6 6.65 -9.02 -16.60
N ALA A 7 6.12 -10.11 -16.09
CA ALA A 7 5.50 -10.15 -14.79
C ALA A 7 6.09 -11.32 -13.97
N MET A 8 6.04 -11.18 -12.65
CA MET A 8 6.53 -12.20 -11.72
C MET A 8 5.45 -12.58 -10.72
N MET A 9 5.54 -13.79 -10.19
CA MET A 9 4.60 -14.31 -9.22
C MET A 9 5.13 -14.10 -7.80
N CYS A 10 4.48 -13.22 -7.04
CA CYS A 10 4.84 -12.91 -5.66
C CYS A 10 3.81 -13.45 -4.67
N SER A 11 4.23 -13.67 -3.41
CA SER A 11 3.29 -13.99 -2.34
C SER A 11 2.54 -12.73 -1.86
N ALA A 12 1.35 -12.90 -1.28
CA ALA A 12 0.59 -11.81 -0.67
C ALA A 12 1.41 -10.99 0.34
N ASN A 13 2.13 -11.67 1.25
CA ASN A 13 2.96 -11.01 2.26
C ASN A 13 4.13 -10.24 1.66
N GLU A 14 4.74 -10.77 0.59
CA GLU A 14 5.82 -10.11 -0.13
C GLU A 14 5.34 -8.80 -0.76
N VAL A 15 4.20 -8.82 -1.46
CA VAL A 15 3.60 -7.62 -2.06
C VAL A 15 3.27 -6.58 -1.00
N MET A 16 2.56 -6.98 0.07
CA MET A 16 2.20 -6.05 1.15
C MET A 16 3.43 -5.40 1.78
N THR A 17 4.44 -6.20 2.11
CA THR A 17 5.66 -5.72 2.77
C THR A 17 6.49 -4.84 1.84
N LEU A 18 6.58 -5.19 0.57
CA LEU A 18 7.31 -4.42 -0.43
C LEU A 18 6.63 -3.06 -0.69
N ALA A 19 5.31 -3.05 -0.85
CA ALA A 19 4.52 -1.84 -1.04
C ALA A 19 4.59 -0.90 0.20
N ASP A 20 4.51 -1.45 1.42
CA ASP A 20 4.71 -0.69 2.66
C ASP A 20 6.10 -0.02 2.70
N LYS A 21 7.16 -0.80 2.45
CA LYS A 21 8.53 -0.29 2.40
C LYS A 21 8.69 0.78 1.33
N ALA A 22 8.12 0.56 0.15
CA ALA A 22 8.15 1.51 -0.95
C ALA A 22 7.46 2.83 -0.57
N ALA A 23 6.27 2.78 0.00
CA ALA A 23 5.56 3.99 0.44
C ALA A 23 6.36 4.76 1.50
N ARG A 24 6.96 4.07 2.49
CA ARG A 24 7.84 4.72 3.47
C ARG A 24 9.07 5.36 2.83
N GLY A 25 9.75 4.63 1.94
CA GLY A 25 10.92 5.15 1.22
C GLY A 25 10.59 6.27 0.23
N ALA A 26 9.33 6.40 -0.17
CA ALA A 26 8.80 7.51 -0.95
C ALA A 26 8.34 8.71 -0.07
N GLY A 27 8.32 8.56 1.26
CA GLY A 27 8.02 9.65 2.20
C GLY A 27 6.68 9.54 2.93
N ALA A 28 5.95 8.42 2.82
CA ALA A 28 4.72 8.20 3.58
C ALA A 28 5.02 7.87 5.06
N PRO A 29 4.22 8.36 6.02
CA PRO A 29 4.29 7.90 7.41
C PRO A 29 3.88 6.43 7.54
N PRO A 30 4.26 5.74 8.64
CA PRO A 30 4.04 4.31 8.80
C PRO A 30 2.59 3.86 8.62
N ALA A 31 1.62 4.57 9.19
CA ALA A 31 0.21 4.19 9.09
C ALA A 31 -0.31 4.23 7.64
N GLN A 32 0.02 5.28 6.89
CA GLN A 32 -0.35 5.44 5.49
C GLN A 32 0.34 4.39 4.61
N ALA A 33 1.60 4.07 4.89
CA ALA A 33 2.34 3.05 4.17
C ALA A 33 1.76 1.65 4.38
N THR A 34 1.41 1.30 5.61
CA THR A 34 0.77 0.00 5.89
C THR A 34 -0.60 -0.10 5.24
N ALA A 35 -1.39 0.98 5.26
CA ALA A 35 -2.67 1.04 4.55
C ALA A 35 -2.47 0.86 3.03
N PHE A 36 -1.45 1.50 2.45
CA PHE A 36 -1.10 1.32 1.05
C PHE A 36 -0.67 -0.11 0.72
N GLY A 37 0.11 -0.78 1.57
CA GLY A 37 0.50 -2.18 1.36
C GLY A 37 -0.71 -3.12 1.28
N ASN A 38 -1.70 -2.94 2.16
CA ASN A 38 -2.95 -3.70 2.11
C ASN A 38 -3.77 -3.40 0.84
N ALA A 39 -3.89 -2.11 0.49
CA ALA A 39 -4.61 -1.69 -0.72
C ALA A 39 -3.93 -2.20 -2.00
N ALA A 40 -2.60 -2.19 -2.06
CA ALA A 40 -1.83 -2.67 -3.20
C ALA A 40 -2.06 -4.17 -3.45
N LEU A 41 -2.07 -5.00 -2.39
CA LEU A 41 -2.42 -6.40 -2.54
C LEU A 41 -3.84 -6.58 -3.07
N SER A 42 -4.81 -5.84 -2.52
CA SER A 42 -6.20 -5.90 -2.99
C SER A 42 -6.31 -5.48 -4.47
N HIS A 43 -5.59 -4.44 -4.87
CA HIS A 43 -5.60 -3.88 -6.21
C HIS A 43 -5.03 -4.86 -7.24
N ILE A 44 -3.87 -5.46 -6.93
CA ILE A 44 -3.23 -6.45 -7.80
C ILE A 44 -4.07 -7.73 -7.87
N SER A 45 -4.61 -8.19 -6.73
CA SER A 45 -5.46 -9.40 -6.70
C SER A 45 -6.75 -9.24 -7.50
N ALA A 46 -7.25 -8.01 -7.63
CA ALA A 46 -8.43 -7.68 -8.43
C ALA A 46 -8.12 -7.52 -9.93
N GLY A 47 -6.86 -7.63 -10.35
CA GLY A 47 -6.43 -7.43 -11.73
C GLY A 47 -6.54 -5.98 -12.20
N CYS A 48 -6.53 -5.01 -11.29
CA CYS A 48 -6.55 -3.59 -11.63
C CYS A 48 -5.24 -3.12 -12.27
N ASP A 49 -5.28 -1.97 -12.95
CA ASP A 49 -4.10 -1.40 -13.59
C ASP A 49 -3.04 -0.97 -12.57
N GLN A 50 -1.96 -1.74 -12.53
CA GLN A 50 -0.81 -1.54 -11.65
C GLN A 50 -0.09 -0.20 -11.86
N SER A 51 -0.36 0.51 -12.96
CA SER A 51 0.14 1.88 -13.18
C SER A 51 -0.39 2.87 -12.15
N GLU A 52 -1.60 2.68 -11.60
CA GLU A 52 -2.15 3.53 -10.53
C GLU A 52 -1.32 3.44 -9.26
N LEU A 53 -0.78 2.25 -8.92
CA LEU A 53 0.11 2.07 -7.77
C LEU A 53 1.44 2.80 -7.96
N SER A 54 1.99 2.76 -9.18
CA SER A 54 3.20 3.51 -9.53
C SER A 54 2.97 5.01 -9.43
N ALA A 55 1.85 5.49 -9.97
CA ALA A 55 1.47 6.90 -9.91
C ALA A 55 1.22 7.37 -8.47
N ALA A 56 0.60 6.53 -7.63
CA ALA A 56 0.38 6.79 -6.21
C ALA A 56 1.69 6.97 -5.44
N LEU A 57 2.69 6.10 -5.67
CA LEU A 57 4.01 6.21 -5.05
C LEU A 57 4.76 7.48 -5.49
N ARG A 58 4.67 7.84 -6.77
CA ARG A 58 5.32 9.05 -7.32
C ARG A 58 4.69 10.35 -6.82
N ALA A 59 3.43 10.33 -6.40
CA ALA A 59 2.72 11.50 -5.89
C ALA A 59 3.11 11.88 -4.44
N LEU A 60 3.84 11.00 -3.74
CA LEU A 60 4.34 11.28 -2.40
C LEU A 60 5.33 12.46 -2.39
N PRO A 61 5.32 13.29 -1.32
CA PRO A 61 4.67 13.09 -0.02
C PRO A 61 3.20 13.55 0.04
N SER A 62 2.53 13.72 -1.11
CA SER A 62 1.11 14.03 -1.23
C SER A 62 0.34 12.89 -1.93
N GLY A 63 -0.88 13.16 -2.40
CA GLY A 63 -1.61 12.23 -3.27
C GLY A 63 -2.33 11.08 -2.54
N PRO A 64 -2.72 10.02 -3.26
CA PRO A 64 -3.68 9.03 -2.78
C PRO A 64 -3.18 8.20 -1.61
N VAL A 65 -1.87 7.92 -1.52
CA VAL A 65 -1.27 7.20 -0.38
C VAL A 65 -1.53 7.95 0.95
N MET A 66 -1.51 9.28 0.91
CA MET A 66 -1.77 10.12 2.06
C MET A 66 -3.27 10.40 2.27
N ALA A 67 -3.99 10.71 1.19
CA ALA A 67 -5.35 11.23 1.26
C ALA A 67 -6.41 10.14 1.45
N LEU A 68 -6.28 8.98 0.80
CA LEU A 68 -7.32 7.94 0.80
C LEU A 68 -7.53 7.31 2.18
N PRO A 69 -6.49 6.97 2.97
CA PRO A 69 -6.70 6.46 4.33
C PRO A 69 -7.52 7.42 5.19
N ILE A 70 -7.23 8.72 5.11
CA ILE A 70 -7.92 9.76 5.89
C ILE A 70 -9.36 9.94 5.40
N LYS A 71 -9.56 9.98 4.08
CA LYS A 71 -10.89 10.09 3.45
C LYS A 71 -11.79 8.94 3.89
N ILE A 72 -11.29 7.71 3.83
CA ILE A 72 -12.06 6.50 4.20
C ILE A 72 -12.32 6.46 5.70
N MET A 73 -11.33 6.75 6.54
CA MET A 73 -11.51 6.84 7.99
C MET A 73 -12.67 7.79 8.34
N ARG A 74 -12.69 8.99 7.77
CA ARG A 74 -13.77 9.98 8.00
C ARG A 74 -15.14 9.48 7.54
N LEU A 75 -15.21 8.79 6.41
CA LEU A 75 -16.47 8.21 5.91
C LEU A 75 -16.99 7.12 6.86
N LEU A 76 -16.11 6.28 7.39
CA LEU A 76 -16.47 5.22 8.33
C LEU A 76 -16.88 5.80 9.69
N GLU A 77 -16.19 6.83 10.18
CA GLU A 77 -16.50 7.51 11.45
C GLU A 77 -17.84 8.27 11.39
N GLY A 78 -18.20 8.84 10.24
CA GLY A 78 -19.46 9.57 10.06
C GLY A 78 -20.67 8.68 9.74
N ALA A 79 -20.52 7.36 9.75
CA ALA A 79 -21.59 6.44 9.39
C ALA A 79 -22.59 6.24 10.55
N ASP A 80 -23.74 6.91 10.48
CA ASP A 80 -24.80 6.75 11.49
C ASP A 80 -25.60 5.43 11.33
N GLN A 81 -25.50 4.80 10.15
CA GLN A 81 -26.26 3.59 9.80
C GLN A 81 -25.37 2.54 9.13
N ALA A 82 -25.66 1.27 9.40
CA ALA A 82 -25.01 0.13 8.77
C ALA A 82 -26.00 -0.60 7.83
N PRO A 83 -25.61 -0.96 6.59
CA PRO A 83 -24.29 -0.69 6.01
C PRO A 83 -24.12 0.79 5.60
N LEU A 84 -22.90 1.31 5.73
CA LEU A 84 -22.53 2.60 5.14
C LEU A 84 -22.62 2.44 3.62
N THR A 85 -23.42 3.25 2.96
CA THR A 85 -23.49 3.32 1.49
C THR A 85 -22.98 4.68 1.03
N ALA A 86 -22.00 4.68 0.14
CA ALA A 86 -21.43 5.90 -0.42
C ALA A 86 -21.27 5.80 -1.93
N VAL A 87 -21.50 6.92 -2.61
CA VAL A 87 -21.09 7.16 -3.99
C VAL A 87 -20.02 8.23 -3.95
N ILE A 88 -18.85 7.91 -4.47
CA ILE A 88 -17.71 8.81 -4.48
C ILE A 88 -17.50 9.27 -5.91
N GLU A 89 -17.38 10.58 -6.07
CA GLU A 89 -17.17 11.24 -7.34
C GLU A 89 -15.95 10.69 -8.10
N PRO A 90 -15.95 10.76 -9.44
CA PRO A 90 -14.85 10.28 -10.25
C PRO A 90 -13.50 10.89 -9.87
N GLY A 91 -12.47 10.06 -9.89
CA GLY A 91 -11.10 10.48 -9.60
C GLY A 91 -10.08 9.66 -10.36
N ALA A 92 -8.88 10.23 -10.52
CA ALA A 92 -7.76 9.59 -11.24
C ALA A 92 -7.25 8.29 -10.60
N PHE A 93 -7.75 7.95 -9.41
CA PHE A 93 -7.37 6.76 -8.63
C PHE A 93 -8.61 5.98 -8.15
N ALA A 94 -9.70 5.99 -8.92
CA ALA A 94 -10.96 5.37 -8.51
C ALA A 94 -10.82 3.86 -8.21
N ALA A 95 -10.02 3.13 -9.00
CA ALA A 95 -9.79 1.70 -8.76
C ALA A 95 -8.94 1.46 -7.49
N LEU A 96 -7.90 2.26 -7.29
CA LEU A 96 -7.12 2.25 -6.05
C LEU A 96 -7.98 2.65 -4.84
N GLU A 97 -8.84 3.65 -4.95
CA GLU A 97 -9.77 4.04 -3.89
C GLU A 97 -10.70 2.90 -3.49
N LEU A 98 -11.30 2.19 -4.45
CA LEU A 98 -12.08 0.99 -4.16
C LEU A 98 -11.24 -0.12 -3.49
N SER A 99 -9.98 -0.26 -3.87
CA SER A 99 -9.05 -1.23 -3.26
C SER A 99 -8.72 -0.88 -1.81
N TYR A 100 -8.67 0.41 -1.46
CA TYR A 100 -8.56 0.84 -0.06
C TYR A 100 -9.80 0.53 0.78
N PHE A 101 -11.00 0.55 0.18
CA PHE A 101 -12.21 0.06 0.87
C PHE A 101 -12.11 -1.45 1.12
N TYR A 102 -11.74 -2.24 0.12
CA TYR A 102 -11.57 -3.69 0.29
C TYR A 102 -10.44 -4.07 1.26
N ALA A 103 -9.47 -3.18 1.46
CA ALA A 103 -8.42 -3.36 2.46
C ALA A 103 -8.91 -3.23 3.92
N GLN A 104 -10.06 -2.58 4.15
CA GLN A 104 -10.64 -2.39 5.49
C GLN A 104 -10.97 -3.73 6.18
N PRO A 105 -11.14 -3.75 7.52
CA PRO A 105 -11.45 -4.98 8.26
C PRO A 105 -12.91 -5.42 8.14
N TYR A 106 -13.74 -4.72 7.37
CA TYR A 106 -15.18 -4.94 7.25
C TYR A 106 -15.56 -5.66 5.96
N ALA A 107 -16.73 -6.28 5.92
CA ALA A 107 -17.29 -6.80 4.68
C ALA A 107 -17.66 -5.63 3.75
N VAL A 108 -17.09 -5.64 2.55
CA VAL A 108 -17.25 -4.58 1.55
C VAL A 108 -17.83 -5.14 0.27
N ARG A 109 -18.74 -4.40 -0.34
CA ARG A 109 -19.19 -4.60 -1.71
C ARG A 109 -19.05 -3.28 -2.45
N GLY A 110 -18.41 -3.27 -3.60
CA GLY A 110 -18.33 -2.06 -4.40
C GLY A 110 -18.01 -2.34 -5.86
N LYS A 111 -18.12 -1.27 -6.65
CA LYS A 111 -17.83 -1.27 -8.08
C LYS A 111 -17.52 0.15 -8.53
N THR A 112 -16.75 0.26 -9.61
CA THR A 112 -16.57 1.53 -10.31
C THR A 112 -17.56 1.60 -11.46
N VAL A 113 -18.36 2.67 -11.55
CA VAL A 113 -19.33 2.93 -12.63
C VAL A 113 -19.09 4.33 -13.13
N GLU A 114 -18.77 4.50 -14.41
CA GLU A 114 -18.50 5.81 -15.03
C GLU A 114 -17.44 6.64 -14.27
N GLY A 115 -16.46 5.96 -13.67
CA GLY A 115 -15.42 6.57 -12.84
C GLY A 115 -15.81 6.80 -11.38
N CYS A 116 -17.10 6.77 -11.02
CA CYS A 116 -17.58 6.86 -9.64
C CYS A 116 -17.34 5.55 -8.89
N VAL A 117 -16.93 5.64 -7.62
CA VAL A 117 -16.85 4.47 -6.74
C VAL A 117 -18.15 4.33 -5.96
N HIS A 118 -18.89 3.26 -6.22
CA HIS A 118 -20.05 2.88 -5.44
C HIS A 118 -19.63 1.82 -4.42
N VAL A 119 -19.82 2.09 -3.13
CA VAL A 119 -19.41 1.18 -2.07
C VAL A 119 -20.48 1.04 -0.99
N SER A 120 -20.61 -0.18 -0.49
CA SER A 120 -21.37 -0.56 0.69
C SER A 120 -20.43 -1.25 1.66
N VAL A 121 -20.30 -0.71 2.87
CA VAL A 121 -19.45 -1.24 3.94
C VAL A 121 -20.33 -1.68 5.10
N ASP A 122 -20.30 -2.98 5.41
CA ASP A 122 -21.01 -3.52 6.55
C ASP A 122 -20.13 -3.44 7.80
N LEU A 123 -20.34 -2.39 8.60
CA LEU A 123 -19.57 -2.12 9.81
C LEU A 123 -19.80 -3.15 10.93
N LYS A 124 -20.84 -3.99 10.82
CA LYS A 124 -21.19 -5.01 11.82
C LYS A 124 -20.57 -6.38 11.51
N HIS A 125 -20.17 -6.60 10.25
CA HIS A 125 -19.59 -7.87 9.82
C HIS A 125 -18.13 -7.69 9.42
N PRO A 126 -17.19 -8.40 10.07
CA PRO A 126 -15.80 -8.37 9.64
C PRO A 126 -15.66 -8.99 8.25
N LYS A 127 -14.59 -8.62 7.53
CA LYS A 127 -14.23 -9.33 6.31
C LYS A 127 -13.94 -10.80 6.63
N GLY A 128 -14.25 -11.68 5.68
CA GLY A 128 -13.93 -13.09 5.80
C GLY A 128 -12.43 -13.35 5.98
N PRO A 129 -12.04 -14.59 6.33
CA PRO A 129 -10.63 -14.96 6.50
C PRO A 129 -9.80 -14.54 5.28
N PRO A 130 -8.59 -13.97 5.47
CA PRO A 130 -7.77 -13.54 4.37
C PRO A 130 -7.36 -14.75 3.53
N VAL A 131 -7.74 -14.76 2.26
CA VAL A 131 -7.10 -15.62 1.27
C VAL A 131 -5.74 -14.98 0.97
N LEU A 132 -4.66 -15.75 1.07
CA LEU A 132 -3.30 -15.29 0.75
C LEU A 132 -2.91 -15.79 -0.65
N PRO A 133 -3.38 -15.12 -1.73
CA PRO A 133 -3.07 -15.56 -3.08
C PRO A 133 -1.58 -15.36 -3.39
N ARG A 134 -1.09 -16.14 -4.35
CA ARG A 134 0.03 -15.69 -5.18
C ARG A 134 -0.53 -14.78 -6.25
N VAL A 135 0.12 -13.64 -6.47
CA VAL A 135 -0.35 -12.61 -7.39
C VAL A 135 0.73 -12.24 -8.40
N GLU A 136 0.29 -11.85 -9.58
CA GLU A 136 1.16 -11.43 -10.66
C GLU A 136 1.44 -9.93 -10.59
N ILE A 137 2.70 -9.56 -10.35
CA ILE A 137 3.16 -8.16 -10.33
C ILE A 137 4.00 -7.88 -11.56
N GLY A 138 3.74 -6.76 -12.22
CA GLY A 138 4.51 -6.29 -13.37
C GLY A 138 5.94 -5.92 -12.94
N GLN A 139 6.93 -6.32 -13.74
CA GLN A 139 8.35 -6.11 -13.45
C GLN A 139 8.67 -4.62 -13.19
N SER A 140 8.07 -3.71 -13.95
CA SER A 140 8.29 -2.27 -13.79
C SER A 140 7.81 -1.75 -12.44
N LEU A 141 6.65 -2.21 -11.96
CA LEU A 141 6.14 -1.83 -10.64
C LEU A 141 7.01 -2.43 -9.54
N TYR A 142 7.37 -3.72 -9.68
CA TYR A 142 8.23 -4.39 -8.72
C TYR A 142 9.58 -3.67 -8.55
N ASP A 143 10.25 -3.35 -9.67
CA ASP A 143 11.54 -2.65 -9.66
C ASP A 143 11.42 -1.24 -9.08
N GLU A 144 10.32 -0.54 -9.35
CA GLU A 144 10.04 0.76 -8.74
C GLU A 144 9.83 0.67 -7.23
N MET A 145 9.02 -0.28 -6.77
CA MET A 145 8.82 -0.51 -5.34
C MET A 145 10.13 -0.87 -4.65
N GLN A 146 10.97 -1.73 -5.25
CA GLN A 146 12.29 -2.07 -4.72
C GLN A 146 13.20 -0.84 -4.60
N ARG A 147 13.22 0.03 -5.61
CA ARG A 147 14.00 1.28 -5.58
C ARG A 147 13.56 2.23 -4.46
N TYR A 148 12.25 2.37 -4.25
CA TYR A 148 11.74 3.16 -3.13
C TYR A 148 12.04 2.47 -1.79
N ALA A 149 11.78 1.17 -1.67
CA ALA A 149 12.02 0.40 -0.47
C ALA A 149 13.47 0.47 -0.01
N ALA A 150 14.44 0.46 -0.92
CA ALA A 150 15.86 0.60 -0.58
C ALA A 150 16.19 1.93 0.13
N ARG A 151 15.39 3.00 -0.06
CA ARG A 151 15.62 4.31 0.57
C ARG A 151 15.36 4.33 2.07
N ILE A 152 14.68 3.32 2.62
CA ILE A 152 14.46 3.20 4.07
C ILE A 152 15.71 2.65 4.79
N LEU A 153 16.65 2.09 4.04
CA LEU A 153 17.89 1.56 4.60
C LEU A 153 18.85 2.72 4.80
N VAL A 154 19.39 2.86 6.01
CA VAL A 154 20.53 3.74 6.26
C VAL A 154 21.73 3.17 5.50
N PRO A 155 22.46 3.97 4.70
CA PRO A 155 23.70 3.49 4.12
C PRO A 155 24.64 3.01 5.24
N GLU A 156 25.21 1.81 5.13
CA GLU A 156 26.44 1.50 5.87
C GLU A 156 27.51 2.47 5.37
N THR A 157 27.59 3.65 5.97
CA THR A 157 28.73 4.53 5.72
C THR A 157 29.94 3.90 6.40
N ALA A 158 31.13 4.03 5.79
CA ALA A 158 32.39 3.58 6.37
C ALA A 158 32.63 4.13 7.79
N ALA A 159 31.94 5.21 8.18
CA ALA A 159 31.92 5.75 9.54
C ALA A 159 31.32 4.79 10.59
N SER A 160 30.33 3.96 10.24
CA SER A 160 29.79 2.93 11.15
C SER A 160 30.75 1.76 11.39
N ARG A 161 31.72 1.53 10.48
CA ARG A 161 32.80 0.56 10.71
C ARG A 161 33.96 1.18 11.49
N LEU A 162 34.22 2.48 11.32
CA LEU A 162 35.30 3.19 11.99
C LEU A 162 34.98 3.58 13.44
N SER A 163 33.70 3.80 13.79
CA SER A 163 33.28 4.09 15.17
C SER A 163 33.09 2.83 16.03
N GLY A 164 33.29 1.64 15.47
CA GLY A 164 33.48 0.40 16.23
C GLY A 164 34.88 0.37 16.84
N ALA A 165 35.22 1.37 17.65
CA ALA A 165 36.49 1.47 18.33
C ALA A 165 36.25 1.60 19.84
N GLY A 166 36.82 0.65 20.59
CA GLY A 166 37.60 1.04 21.76
C GLY A 166 37.13 0.53 23.13
N ALA A 167 38.01 -0.30 23.72
CA ALA A 167 38.35 -0.34 25.13
C ALA A 167 37.38 -1.02 26.12
N GLY A 168 37.37 -2.35 26.08
CA GLY A 168 37.13 -3.19 27.27
C GLY A 168 38.46 -3.66 27.88
N LEU A 169 39.31 -2.73 28.33
CA LEU A 169 40.48 -3.01 29.18
C LEU A 169 40.63 -1.86 30.18
N THR A 170 39.64 -1.65 31.03
CA THR A 170 39.92 -1.03 32.33
C THR A 170 40.43 -2.15 33.22
N ASP A 171 41.76 -2.20 33.35
CA ASP A 171 42.45 -2.72 34.52
C ASP A 171 41.70 -2.29 35.77
N ASN A 172 41.35 -3.27 36.61
CA ASN A 172 40.77 -3.04 37.91
C ASN A 172 41.84 -3.52 38.91
N ASP A 173 42.69 -2.59 39.34
CA ASP A 173 43.58 -2.75 40.50
C ASP A 173 42.76 -2.85 41.80
#